data_AF-A0A1M6YAX8-F1
#
_entry.id   AF-A0A1M6YAX8-F1
#
_cell.length_a   1.000
_cell.length_b   1.000
_cell.length_c   1.000
_cell.angle_alpha   90.00
_cell.angle_beta   90.00
_cell.angle_gamma   90.00
#
_symmetry.space_group_name_H-M   'P 1'
#
loop_
_entity.id
_entity.type
_entity.pdbx_description
1 polymer ?
#
loop_
_entity_poly.entity_id
_entity_poly.type
_entity_poly.pdbx_seq_one_letter_code
_entity_poly.pdbx_strand_id
1 'polypeptide(L)'
;METIQQIIKKFEATKDKQVYSEIIERIKTEELLWVSYIPFTNNYYLDFENGKPACYLFTEKKYYDEYQDYMMQQQIIVKPVENNEEQRMLMFGDLYRSGFEMIVIDNGQTHLVISLFDIIDKPDFSDVPEINRPIMNPALVCAANHFFQGLNTKRVTRDMEANMFKEIYHVKYLMPLDASKMNMEKTNADNGECIIKENSMMQFPLITNSEDKSFYPFFTDWNEFRRFDKEQKFSGNIVTFDDIKYFVDKSDGISINPYGVNITLTKDMCNVIESVAKGSPQNTVIKEQAAEKDTKVMLGEPAEYPQKMVDEICKYLKTNKNVNAAYLRLMVKDNEQSYLIVVDFSGDKNEVFSGIANAGVPFSNGKYLDFVPLSSSFGKGAVENVEPFYKKKKFGIFG
;
A
#
# COMPACT_ATOMS: atom_id res chain seq x y z
N MET A 1 -24.63 22.73 -29.78
CA MET A 1 -25.03 21.67 -28.83
C MET A 1 -24.78 22.21 -27.44
N GLU A 2 -25.62 21.89 -26.45
CA GLU A 2 -25.30 22.23 -25.05
C GLU A 2 -24.00 21.50 -24.65
N THR A 3 -23.14 22.17 -23.87
CA THR A 3 -21.95 21.53 -23.31
C THR A 3 -22.34 20.61 -22.15
N ILE A 4 -21.53 19.58 -21.88
CA ILE A 4 -21.79 18.69 -20.72
C ILE A 4 -21.94 19.51 -19.43
N GLN A 5 -21.14 20.56 -19.26
CA GLN A 5 -21.23 21.44 -18.08
C GLN A 5 -22.55 22.22 -17.97
N GLN A 6 -23.19 22.57 -19.09
CA GLN A 6 -24.55 23.15 -19.07
C GLN A 6 -25.59 22.11 -18.64
N ILE A 7 -25.45 20.86 -19.11
CA ILE A 7 -26.34 19.75 -18.76
C ILE A 7 -26.17 19.37 -17.28
N ILE A 8 -24.94 19.38 -16.74
CA ILE A 8 -24.67 19.19 -15.31
C ILE A 8 -25.36 20.26 -14.47
N LYS A 9 -25.25 21.54 -14.83
CA LYS A 9 -25.94 22.63 -14.12
C LYS A 9 -27.46 22.48 -14.15
N LYS A 10 -28.01 22.02 -15.28
CA LYS A 10 -29.44 21.71 -15.42
C LYS A 10 -29.84 20.55 -14.50
N PHE A 11 -29.06 19.46 -14.47
CA PHE A 11 -29.29 18.34 -13.57
C PHE A 11 -29.24 18.77 -12.09
N GLU A 12 -28.28 19.60 -11.70
CA GLU A 12 -28.20 20.11 -10.32
C GLU A 12 -29.44 20.91 -9.92
N ALA A 13 -30.05 21.66 -10.86
CA ALA A 13 -31.26 22.43 -10.60
C ALA A 13 -32.54 21.57 -10.57
N THR A 14 -32.63 20.52 -11.40
CA THR A 14 -33.87 19.75 -11.59
C THR A 14 -33.87 18.38 -10.91
N LYS A 15 -32.70 17.79 -10.71
CA LYS A 15 -32.47 16.38 -10.32
C LYS A 15 -33.22 15.39 -11.21
N ASP A 16 -33.40 15.76 -12.49
CA ASP A 16 -34.13 14.98 -13.48
C ASP A 16 -33.31 13.77 -13.98
N LYS A 17 -33.92 12.59 -13.98
CA LYS A 17 -33.27 11.33 -14.40
C LYS A 17 -32.93 11.29 -15.88
N GLN A 18 -33.72 11.90 -16.75
CA GLN A 18 -33.44 11.96 -18.18
C GLN A 18 -32.21 12.83 -18.46
N VAL A 19 -32.08 13.94 -17.73
CA VAL A 19 -30.89 14.80 -17.82
C VAL A 19 -29.65 14.05 -17.31
N TYR A 20 -29.78 13.26 -16.25
CA TYR A 20 -28.70 12.38 -15.79
C TYR A 20 -28.27 11.37 -16.87
N SER A 21 -29.23 10.66 -17.47
CA SER A 21 -28.95 9.71 -18.56
C SER A 21 -28.29 10.39 -19.77
N GLU A 22 -28.69 11.61 -20.10
CA GLU A 22 -28.04 12.40 -21.15
C GLU A 22 -26.57 12.67 -20.83
N ILE A 23 -26.23 13.04 -19.59
CA ILE A 23 -24.84 13.24 -19.16
C ILE A 23 -24.02 11.95 -19.33
N ILE A 24 -24.56 10.81 -18.89
CA ILE A 24 -23.89 9.51 -19.02
C ILE A 24 -23.60 9.16 -20.48
N GLU A 25 -24.56 9.35 -21.38
CA GLU A 25 -24.36 9.10 -22.81
C GLU A 25 -23.35 10.09 -23.43
N ARG A 26 -23.42 11.38 -23.07
CA ARG A 26 -22.45 12.38 -23.54
C ARG A 26 -21.03 12.05 -23.11
N ILE A 27 -20.81 11.62 -21.87
CA ILE A 27 -19.49 11.19 -21.39
C ILE A 27 -18.93 10.03 -22.22
N LYS A 28 -19.79 9.12 -22.70
CA LYS A 28 -19.37 8.01 -23.55
C LYS A 28 -18.94 8.46 -24.95
N THR A 29 -19.58 9.50 -25.50
CA THR A 29 -19.43 9.90 -26.92
C THR A 29 -18.71 11.22 -27.14
N GLU A 30 -18.37 11.99 -26.10
CA GLU A 30 -17.68 13.27 -26.27
C GLU A 30 -16.31 13.06 -26.94
N GLU A 31 -15.97 13.93 -27.89
CA GLU A 31 -14.78 13.79 -28.74
C GLU A 31 -13.51 13.66 -27.91
N LEU A 32 -13.38 14.47 -26.85
CA LEU A 32 -12.21 14.51 -26.00
C LEU A 32 -12.61 14.81 -24.54
N LEU A 33 -12.08 14.03 -23.61
CA LEU A 33 -12.11 14.31 -22.17
C LEU A 33 -10.69 14.20 -21.62
N TRP A 34 -10.47 14.79 -20.46
CA TRP A 34 -9.17 14.75 -19.76
C TRP A 34 -9.35 14.05 -18.42
N VAL A 35 -8.49 13.07 -18.12
CA VAL A 35 -8.50 12.36 -16.84
C VAL A 35 -7.24 12.74 -16.06
N SER A 36 -7.39 13.00 -14.76
CA SER A 36 -6.26 13.33 -13.89
C SER A 36 -5.38 12.11 -13.65
N TYR A 37 -4.09 12.26 -13.91
CA TYR A 37 -3.10 11.20 -13.79
C TYR A 37 -1.96 11.61 -12.87
N ILE A 38 -1.45 10.68 -12.07
CA ILE A 38 -0.30 10.91 -11.19
C ILE A 38 0.94 10.18 -11.74
N PRO A 39 1.93 10.91 -12.28
CA PRO A 39 3.12 10.29 -12.86
C PRO A 39 3.92 9.44 -11.89
N PHE A 40 3.85 9.73 -10.58
CA PHE A 40 4.61 9.03 -9.55
C PHE A 40 4.21 7.55 -9.41
N THR A 41 2.91 7.24 -9.44
CA THR A 41 2.41 5.86 -9.32
C THR A 41 2.12 5.21 -10.67
N ASN A 42 2.32 5.95 -11.77
CA ASN A 42 1.96 5.54 -13.12
C ASN A 42 0.48 5.12 -13.23
N ASN A 43 -0.43 5.83 -12.53
CA ASN A 43 -1.87 5.55 -12.52
C ASN A 43 -2.69 6.85 -12.46
N TYR A 44 -4.02 6.76 -12.57
CA TYR A 44 -4.94 7.88 -12.36
C TYR A 44 -4.82 8.42 -10.93
N TYR A 45 -5.01 9.74 -10.78
CA TYR A 45 -5.05 10.35 -9.46
C TYR A 45 -6.25 9.82 -8.68
N LEU A 46 -5.97 9.32 -7.48
CA LEU A 46 -6.93 8.71 -6.58
C LEU A 46 -7.22 9.61 -5.37
N ASP A 47 -8.50 9.85 -5.13
CA ASP A 47 -9.04 10.34 -3.87
C ASP A 47 -10.31 9.54 -3.51
N PHE A 48 -11.09 9.97 -2.50
CA PHE A 48 -12.26 9.26 -2.03
C PHE A 48 -13.50 10.14 -1.97
N GLU A 49 -14.58 9.69 -2.61
CA GLU A 49 -15.91 10.30 -2.53
C GLU A 49 -16.85 9.36 -1.77
N ASN A 50 -17.43 9.83 -0.66
CA ASN A 50 -18.28 9.01 0.21
C ASN A 50 -17.63 7.67 0.64
N GLY A 51 -16.31 7.70 0.89
CA GLY A 51 -15.54 6.52 1.27
C GLY A 51 -15.21 5.55 0.13
N LYS A 52 -15.51 5.92 -1.12
CA LYS A 52 -15.22 5.10 -2.30
C LYS A 52 -14.11 5.70 -3.17
N PRO A 53 -13.22 4.88 -3.75
CA PRO A 53 -12.18 5.33 -4.68
C PRO A 53 -12.75 6.13 -5.86
N ALA A 54 -12.26 7.36 -6.04
CA ALA A 54 -12.74 8.31 -7.04
C ALA A 54 -11.62 8.80 -7.96
N CYS A 55 -11.89 8.82 -9.26
CA CYS A 55 -11.03 9.48 -10.25
C CYS A 55 -11.63 10.82 -10.68
N TYR A 56 -10.81 11.69 -11.26
CA TYR A 56 -11.22 13.02 -11.70
C TYR A 56 -11.17 13.13 -13.22
N LEU A 57 -12.32 13.46 -13.81
CA LEU A 57 -12.54 13.59 -15.25
C LEU A 57 -13.02 15.01 -15.57
N PHE A 58 -12.58 15.56 -16.69
CA PHE A 58 -12.87 16.93 -17.10
C PHE A 58 -13.40 16.96 -18.52
N THR A 59 -14.47 17.72 -18.72
CA THR A 59 -15.17 17.86 -20.01
C THR A 59 -14.59 18.96 -20.88
N GLU A 60 -13.82 19.87 -20.30
CA GLU A 60 -13.08 20.91 -21.01
C GLU A 60 -11.62 21.00 -20.50
N LYS A 61 -10.68 21.22 -21.43
CA LYS A 61 -9.25 21.40 -21.11
C LYS A 61 -9.02 22.49 -20.06
N LYS A 62 -9.79 23.58 -20.16
CA LYS A 62 -9.74 24.71 -19.24
C LYS A 62 -10.05 24.29 -17.78
N TYR A 63 -11.06 23.45 -17.57
CA TYR A 63 -11.41 22.97 -16.23
C TYR A 63 -10.31 22.08 -15.65
N TYR A 64 -9.69 21.24 -16.49
CA TYR A 64 -8.51 20.48 -16.08
C TYR A 64 -7.34 21.40 -15.68
N ASP A 65 -7.06 22.47 -16.44
CA ASP A 65 -5.97 23.40 -16.14
C ASP A 65 -6.16 24.09 -14.80
N GLU A 66 -7.38 24.59 -14.53
CA GLU A 66 -7.73 25.19 -13.23
C GLU A 66 -7.56 24.19 -12.08
N TYR A 67 -7.99 22.93 -12.28
CA TYR A 67 -7.77 21.86 -11.32
C TYR A 67 -6.28 21.53 -11.13
N GLN A 68 -5.49 21.45 -12.20
CA GLN A 68 -4.06 21.18 -12.12
C GLN A 68 -3.32 22.27 -11.33
N ASP A 69 -3.65 23.54 -11.56
CA ASP A 69 -3.09 24.66 -10.80
C ASP A 69 -3.42 24.54 -9.32
N TYR A 70 -4.67 24.18 -8.98
CA TYR A 70 -5.07 23.90 -7.60
C TYR A 70 -4.28 22.74 -6.98
N MET A 71 -4.12 21.63 -7.70
CA MET A 71 -3.34 20.48 -7.24
C MET A 71 -1.87 20.84 -7.00
N MET A 72 -1.28 21.66 -7.88
CA MET A 72 0.09 22.14 -7.73
C MET A 72 0.27 23.02 -6.49
N GLN A 73 -0.72 23.86 -6.14
CA GLN A 73 -0.71 24.62 -4.88
C GLN A 73 -0.69 23.71 -3.65
N GLN A 74 -1.28 22.51 -3.75
CA GLN A 74 -1.24 21.48 -2.72
C GLN A 74 0.02 20.60 -2.77
N GLN A 75 1.00 20.94 -3.61
CA GLN A 75 2.22 20.18 -3.87
C GLN A 75 1.96 18.79 -4.47
N ILE A 76 0.84 18.64 -5.19
CA ILE A 76 0.48 17.40 -5.89
C ILE A 76 0.66 17.63 -7.39
N ILE A 77 1.57 16.87 -8.01
CA ILE A 77 1.83 16.97 -9.45
C ILE A 77 0.96 15.96 -10.18
N VAL A 78 -0.06 16.47 -10.87
CA VAL A 78 -0.93 15.71 -11.78
C VAL A 78 -0.67 16.09 -13.24
N LYS A 79 -0.95 15.18 -14.18
CA LYS A 79 -0.89 15.40 -15.62
C LYS A 79 -2.21 15.00 -16.29
N PRO A 80 -2.59 15.66 -17.39
CA PRO A 80 -3.78 15.27 -18.14
C PRO A 80 -3.46 14.02 -18.95
N VAL A 81 -4.38 13.06 -18.93
CA VAL A 81 -4.47 12.00 -19.95
C VAL A 81 -5.65 12.35 -20.85
N GLU A 82 -5.35 12.67 -22.09
CA GLU A 82 -6.36 12.90 -23.12
C GLU A 82 -6.98 11.56 -23.51
N ASN A 83 -8.31 11.53 -23.59
CA ASN A 83 -9.04 10.31 -23.92
C ASN A 83 -10.14 10.64 -24.91
N ASN A 84 -10.00 10.10 -26.12
CA ASN A 84 -10.97 10.25 -27.20
C ASN A 84 -12.11 9.23 -27.10
N GLU A 85 -13.13 9.38 -27.94
CA GLU A 85 -14.28 8.47 -27.99
C GLU A 85 -13.88 7.00 -28.20
N GLU A 86 -12.95 6.71 -29.13
CA GLU A 86 -12.51 5.34 -29.43
C GLU A 86 -11.86 4.63 -28.23
N GLN A 87 -11.17 5.39 -27.38
CA GLN A 87 -10.49 4.89 -26.19
C GLN A 87 -11.36 4.93 -24.93
N ARG A 88 -12.58 5.48 -25.01
CA ARG A 88 -13.42 5.78 -23.85
C ARG A 88 -13.75 4.55 -23.03
N MET A 89 -14.23 3.49 -23.68
CA MET A 89 -14.61 2.25 -22.99
C MET A 89 -13.40 1.53 -22.40
N LEU A 90 -12.24 1.62 -23.06
CA LEU A 90 -10.99 1.08 -22.53
C LEU A 90 -10.55 1.85 -21.26
N MET A 91 -10.70 3.17 -21.24
CA MET A 91 -10.40 4.00 -20.07
C MET A 91 -11.29 3.65 -18.88
N PHE A 92 -12.61 3.48 -19.09
CA PHE A 92 -13.50 3.03 -18.01
C PHE A 92 -13.17 1.62 -17.51
N GLY A 93 -12.80 0.70 -18.40
CA GLY A 93 -12.31 -0.62 -18.01
C GLY A 93 -11.01 -0.54 -17.20
N ASP A 94 -10.11 0.38 -17.53
CA ASP A 94 -8.85 0.58 -16.82
C ASP A 94 -9.04 1.24 -15.45
N LEU A 95 -10.02 2.16 -15.31
CA LEU A 95 -10.47 2.69 -14.03
C LEU A 95 -10.99 1.57 -13.13
N TYR A 96 -11.86 0.71 -13.65
CA TYR A 96 -12.36 -0.43 -12.90
C TYR A 96 -11.24 -1.38 -12.46
N ARG A 97 -10.34 -1.75 -13.37
CA ARG A 97 -9.18 -2.60 -13.08
C ARG A 97 -8.23 -1.97 -12.04
N SER A 98 -8.21 -0.63 -11.97
CA SER A 98 -7.42 0.12 -10.99
C SER A 98 -8.15 0.34 -9.66
N GLY A 99 -9.39 -0.16 -9.53
CA GLY A 99 -10.19 -0.13 -8.30
C GLY A 99 -11.00 1.13 -8.07
N PHE A 100 -11.19 1.97 -9.09
CA PHE A 100 -12.09 3.12 -9.02
C PHE A 100 -13.56 2.68 -9.03
N GLU A 101 -14.39 3.34 -8.21
CA GLU A 101 -15.84 3.15 -8.18
C GLU A 101 -16.62 4.41 -8.54
N MET A 102 -15.99 5.59 -8.39
CA MET A 102 -16.63 6.88 -8.59
C MET A 102 -15.85 7.72 -9.61
N ILE A 103 -16.56 8.59 -10.32
CA ILE A 103 -15.96 9.60 -11.20
C ILE A 103 -16.47 10.97 -10.75
N VAL A 104 -15.54 11.86 -10.44
CA VAL A 104 -15.81 13.29 -10.22
C VAL A 104 -15.63 14.02 -11.53
N ILE A 105 -16.69 14.66 -12.02
CA ILE A 105 -16.70 15.38 -13.29
C ILE A 105 -16.62 16.88 -13.03
N ASP A 106 -15.67 17.54 -13.68
CA ASP A 106 -15.48 19.00 -13.65
C ASP A 106 -15.30 19.58 -12.25
N ASN A 107 -14.47 18.92 -11.43
CA ASN A 107 -14.08 19.43 -10.12
C ASN A 107 -13.52 20.86 -10.22
N GLY A 108 -13.91 21.73 -9.28
CA GLY A 108 -13.65 23.17 -9.33
C GLY A 108 -14.75 23.98 -10.03
N GLN A 109 -15.70 23.32 -10.70
CA GLN A 109 -16.91 23.93 -11.26
C GLN A 109 -18.16 23.47 -10.49
N THR A 110 -19.36 23.67 -11.08
CA THR A 110 -20.53 22.85 -10.72
C THR A 110 -20.22 21.42 -11.12
N HIS A 111 -19.69 20.64 -10.18
CA HIS A 111 -19.22 19.28 -10.43
C HIS A 111 -20.34 18.26 -10.21
N LEU A 112 -20.17 17.08 -10.79
CA LEU A 112 -21.05 15.93 -10.58
C LEU A 112 -20.22 14.72 -10.17
N VAL A 113 -20.66 14.00 -9.14
CA VAL A 113 -20.09 12.72 -8.73
C VAL A 113 -21.03 11.62 -9.18
N ILE A 114 -20.52 10.70 -10.03
CA ILE A 114 -21.28 9.56 -10.54
C ILE A 114 -20.61 8.24 -10.16
N SER A 115 -21.39 7.16 -10.15
CA SER A 115 -20.84 5.81 -10.05
C SER A 115 -20.25 5.42 -11.41
N LEU A 116 -19.04 4.84 -11.42
CA LEU A 116 -18.46 4.22 -12.63
C LEU A 116 -19.41 3.17 -13.20
N PHE A 117 -20.17 2.50 -12.34
CA PHE A 117 -21.12 1.45 -12.70
C PHE A 117 -22.46 1.97 -13.26
N ASP A 118 -22.62 3.29 -13.34
CA ASP A 118 -23.71 3.87 -14.13
C ASP A 118 -23.33 3.96 -15.63
N ILE A 119 -22.04 3.82 -15.94
CA ILE A 119 -21.50 3.87 -17.31
C ILE A 119 -21.18 2.47 -17.83
N ILE A 120 -20.55 1.63 -17.00
CA ILE A 120 -20.13 0.27 -17.36
C ILE A 120 -20.78 -0.77 -16.47
N ASP A 121 -20.98 -1.97 -16.99
CA ASP A 121 -21.37 -3.12 -16.17
C ASP A 121 -20.18 -3.67 -15.41
N LYS A 122 -20.39 -4.06 -14.15
CA LYS A 122 -19.41 -4.83 -13.39
C LYS A 122 -19.20 -6.17 -14.08
N PRO A 123 -17.96 -6.59 -14.36
CA PRO A 123 -17.69 -7.94 -14.81
C PRO A 123 -18.24 -8.96 -13.82
N ASP A 124 -19.11 -9.83 -14.31
CA ASP A 124 -19.69 -10.92 -13.55
C ASP A 124 -19.04 -12.24 -13.97
N PHE A 125 -18.46 -12.93 -12.99
CA PHE A 125 -17.81 -14.22 -13.16
C PHE A 125 -18.45 -15.31 -12.30
N SER A 126 -19.68 -15.08 -11.79
CA SER A 126 -20.40 -16.05 -10.95
C SER A 126 -20.48 -17.43 -11.62
N ASP A 127 -20.75 -17.43 -12.92
CA ASP A 127 -20.99 -18.63 -13.73
C ASP A 127 -19.71 -19.15 -14.40
N VAL A 128 -18.58 -18.44 -14.25
CA VAL A 128 -17.29 -18.86 -14.77
C VAL A 128 -16.59 -19.73 -13.72
N PRO A 129 -16.16 -20.97 -14.07
CA PRO A 129 -15.36 -21.81 -13.17
C PRO A 129 -14.13 -21.07 -12.67
N GLU A 130 -13.76 -21.24 -11.39
CA GLU A 130 -12.67 -20.47 -10.75
C GLU A 130 -11.36 -20.50 -11.55
N ILE A 131 -10.99 -21.65 -12.11
CA ILE A 131 -9.80 -21.84 -12.93
C ILE A 131 -9.80 -21.02 -14.24
N ASN A 132 -10.98 -20.64 -14.73
CA ASN A 132 -11.16 -19.85 -15.95
C ASN A 132 -11.43 -18.36 -15.65
N ARG A 133 -11.54 -17.98 -14.38
CA ARG A 133 -11.75 -16.57 -14.02
C ARG A 133 -10.46 -15.79 -14.30
N PRO A 134 -10.54 -14.64 -15.01
CA PRO A 134 -9.36 -13.83 -15.25
C PRO A 134 -8.81 -13.30 -13.92
N ILE A 135 -7.49 -13.40 -13.75
CA ILE A 135 -6.81 -12.77 -12.61
C ILE A 135 -6.87 -11.25 -12.77
N MET A 136 -7.41 -10.59 -11.75
CA MET A 136 -7.51 -9.14 -11.68
C MET A 136 -7.69 -8.70 -10.22
N ASN A 137 -6.79 -7.84 -9.73
CA ASN A 137 -6.74 -7.44 -8.32
C ASN A 137 -6.98 -5.93 -8.13
N PRO A 138 -8.19 -5.40 -8.40
CA PRO A 138 -8.44 -3.96 -8.36
C PRO A 138 -8.25 -3.35 -6.97
N ALA A 139 -8.58 -4.10 -5.91
CA ALA A 139 -8.38 -3.68 -4.52
C ALA A 139 -6.89 -3.48 -4.19
N LEU A 140 -6.02 -4.40 -4.63
CA LEU A 140 -4.56 -4.25 -4.49
C LEU A 140 -4.04 -3.06 -5.27
N VAL A 141 -4.46 -2.87 -6.53
CA VAL A 141 -4.02 -1.74 -7.36
C VAL A 141 -4.43 -0.41 -6.72
N CYS A 142 -5.67 -0.31 -6.22
CA CYS A 142 -6.16 0.86 -5.51
C CYS A 142 -5.38 1.10 -4.20
N ALA A 143 -5.15 0.06 -3.39
CA ALA A 143 -4.43 0.17 -2.12
C ALA A 143 -2.98 0.62 -2.33
N ALA A 144 -2.31 0.07 -3.35
CA ALA A 144 -0.96 0.49 -3.72
C ALA A 144 -0.95 1.93 -4.23
N ASN A 145 -1.87 2.31 -5.12
CA ASN A 145 -1.98 3.68 -5.60
C ASN A 145 -2.16 4.66 -4.43
N HIS A 146 -3.09 4.37 -3.52
CA HIS A 146 -3.31 5.20 -2.33
C HIS A 146 -2.04 5.34 -1.49
N PHE A 147 -1.38 4.23 -1.14
CA PHE A 147 -0.15 4.22 -0.34
C PHE A 147 0.98 5.04 -0.99
N PHE A 148 1.30 4.78 -2.26
CA PHE A 148 2.40 5.46 -2.95
C PHE A 148 2.12 6.94 -3.26
N GLN A 149 0.87 7.31 -3.55
CA GLN A 149 0.48 8.72 -3.60
C GLN A 149 0.68 9.41 -2.24
N GLY A 150 0.29 8.74 -1.15
CA GLY A 150 0.50 9.21 0.22
C GLY A 150 1.98 9.39 0.54
N LEU A 151 2.84 8.45 0.10
CA LEU A 151 4.30 8.57 0.25
C LEU A 151 4.83 9.79 -0.50
N ASN A 152 4.47 9.97 -1.77
CA ASN A 152 4.91 11.09 -2.59
C ASN A 152 4.49 12.45 -2.02
N THR A 153 3.31 12.50 -1.39
CA THR A 153 2.75 13.73 -0.80
C THR A 153 3.07 13.90 0.68
N LYS A 154 3.84 12.98 1.29
CA LYS A 154 4.14 12.94 2.74
C LYS A 154 2.89 12.85 3.63
N ARG A 155 1.81 12.25 3.12
CA ARG A 155 0.51 12.02 3.80
C ARG A 155 0.24 10.54 4.07
N VAL A 156 1.24 9.68 3.91
CA VAL A 156 1.10 8.23 4.16
C VAL A 156 0.70 7.96 5.61
N THR A 157 -0.19 6.98 5.80
CA THR A 157 -0.58 6.49 7.13
C THR A 157 -0.30 4.99 7.23
N ARG A 158 -0.25 4.48 8.47
CA ARG A 158 -0.11 3.03 8.69
C ARG A 158 -1.31 2.23 8.22
N ASP A 159 -2.51 2.82 8.23
CA ASP A 159 -3.70 2.15 7.72
C ASP A 159 -3.60 1.93 6.21
N MET A 160 -3.01 2.88 5.47
CA MET A 160 -2.75 2.73 4.03
C MET A 160 -1.74 1.61 3.76
N GLU A 161 -0.65 1.56 4.53
CA GLU A 161 0.35 0.50 4.44
C GLU A 161 -0.24 -0.87 4.78
N ALA A 162 -0.95 -0.96 5.92
CA ALA A 162 -1.58 -2.19 6.38
C ALA A 162 -2.64 -2.69 5.39
N ASN A 163 -3.40 -1.78 4.78
CA ASN A 163 -4.35 -2.13 3.72
C ASN A 163 -3.62 -2.71 2.51
N MET A 164 -2.57 -2.05 2.01
CA MET A 164 -1.76 -2.58 0.90
C MET A 164 -1.17 -3.96 1.22
N PHE A 165 -0.60 -4.16 2.41
CA PHE A 165 -0.03 -5.44 2.82
C PHE A 165 -1.09 -6.55 2.92
N LYS A 166 -2.28 -6.25 3.46
CA LYS A 166 -3.39 -7.20 3.47
C LYS A 166 -3.79 -7.61 2.06
N GLU A 167 -3.91 -6.65 1.14
CA GLU A 167 -4.22 -6.95 -0.26
C GLU A 167 -3.11 -7.80 -0.91
N ILE A 168 -1.83 -7.49 -0.67
CA ILE A 168 -0.71 -8.29 -1.21
C ILE A 168 -0.79 -9.76 -0.76
N TYR A 169 -1.16 -9.99 0.51
CA TYR A 169 -1.16 -11.33 1.09
C TYR A 169 -2.29 -12.23 0.59
N HIS A 170 -3.47 -11.68 0.32
CA HIS A 170 -4.69 -12.49 0.09
C HIS A 170 -5.02 -12.76 -1.38
N VAL A 171 -4.33 -12.12 -2.32
CA VAL A 171 -4.65 -12.21 -3.76
C VAL A 171 -3.82 -13.27 -4.49
N LYS A 172 -4.27 -13.61 -5.70
CA LYS A 172 -3.52 -14.44 -6.66
C LYS A 172 -2.86 -13.53 -7.70
N TYR A 173 -1.68 -13.93 -8.17
CA TYR A 173 -0.90 -13.19 -9.17
C TYR A 173 -0.72 -14.02 -10.43
N LEU A 174 -0.37 -13.34 -11.52
CA LEU A 174 0.21 -13.98 -12.70
C LEU A 174 1.74 -13.90 -12.60
N MET A 175 2.41 -15.03 -12.79
CA MET A 175 3.85 -15.12 -12.93
C MET A 175 4.19 -15.65 -14.33
N PRO A 176 5.11 -15.01 -15.07
CA PRO A 176 5.45 -15.45 -16.41
C PRO A 176 6.21 -16.77 -16.38
N LEU A 177 5.80 -17.68 -17.24
CA LEU A 177 6.39 -19.00 -17.40
C LEU A 177 6.70 -19.24 -18.88
N ASP A 178 7.97 -19.49 -19.16
CA ASP A 178 8.41 -20.02 -20.45
C ASP A 178 8.18 -21.54 -20.47
N ALA A 179 7.10 -21.93 -21.14
CA ALA A 179 6.70 -23.32 -21.31
C ALA A 179 7.26 -23.93 -22.62
N SER A 180 8.10 -23.22 -23.37
CA SER A 180 8.62 -23.71 -24.67
C SER A 180 9.41 -25.02 -24.57
N LYS A 181 9.95 -25.33 -23.38
CA LYS A 181 10.69 -26.56 -23.07
C LYS A 181 9.93 -27.51 -22.15
N MET A 182 8.64 -27.27 -21.92
CA MET A 182 7.79 -28.20 -21.15
C MET A 182 7.28 -29.32 -22.05
N ASN A 183 7.44 -30.56 -21.60
CA ASN A 183 6.86 -31.73 -22.27
C ASN A 183 5.60 -32.14 -21.51
N MET A 184 4.46 -31.62 -21.96
CA MET A 184 3.16 -31.83 -21.32
C MET A 184 2.31 -32.82 -22.12
N GLU A 185 1.77 -33.82 -21.45
CA GLU A 185 0.64 -34.60 -21.98
C GLU A 185 -0.66 -34.06 -21.38
N LYS A 186 -1.56 -33.57 -22.25
CA LYS A 186 -2.91 -33.21 -21.84
C LYS A 186 -3.69 -34.49 -21.57
N THR A 187 -4.03 -34.73 -20.32
CA THR A 187 -4.77 -35.93 -19.92
C THR A 187 -6.28 -35.72 -19.89
N ASN A 188 -6.76 -34.49 -19.63
CA ASN A 188 -8.17 -34.12 -19.78
C ASN A 188 -8.28 -32.60 -19.99
N ALA A 189 -8.99 -32.16 -21.03
CA ALA A 189 -9.14 -30.75 -21.38
C ALA A 189 -10.12 -29.99 -20.46
N ASP A 190 -11.01 -30.72 -19.76
CA ASP A 190 -12.14 -30.14 -19.04
C ASP A 190 -11.83 -29.71 -17.59
N ASN A 191 -10.74 -30.21 -17.00
CA ASN A 191 -10.33 -29.91 -15.62
C ASN A 191 -8.95 -29.23 -15.51
N GLY A 192 -8.29 -28.95 -16.64
CA GLY A 192 -7.01 -28.24 -16.65
C GLY A 192 -5.81 -29.05 -16.12
N GLU A 193 -5.97 -30.35 -15.91
CA GLU A 193 -4.90 -31.22 -15.44
C GLU A 193 -3.97 -31.63 -16.59
N CYS A 194 -2.67 -31.59 -16.32
CA CYS A 194 -1.62 -31.99 -17.26
C CYS A 194 -0.61 -32.90 -16.55
N ILE A 195 -0.14 -33.92 -17.27
CA ILE A 195 1.01 -34.70 -16.82
C ILE A 195 2.26 -34.03 -17.37
N ILE A 196 3.09 -33.55 -16.45
CA ILE A 196 4.42 -33.02 -16.74
C ILE A 196 5.40 -34.20 -16.73
N LYS A 197 6.01 -34.51 -17.88
CA LYS A 197 6.96 -35.63 -17.99
C LYS A 197 8.25 -35.35 -17.22
N GLU A 198 8.88 -36.40 -16.70
CA GLU A 198 10.24 -36.35 -16.16
C GLU A 198 11.19 -35.70 -17.18
N ASN A 199 12.01 -34.75 -16.73
CA ASN A 199 12.89 -33.83 -17.49
C ASN A 199 12.27 -32.56 -18.07
N SER A 200 11.03 -32.19 -17.73
CA SER A 200 10.50 -30.87 -18.05
C SER A 200 11.19 -29.78 -17.21
N MET A 201 11.72 -28.73 -17.86
CA MET A 201 12.32 -27.57 -17.17
C MET A 201 11.37 -26.38 -17.23
N MET A 202 10.93 -25.91 -16.06
CA MET A 202 10.20 -24.65 -15.94
C MET A 202 11.20 -23.49 -15.92
N GLN A 203 11.04 -22.51 -16.82
CA GLN A 203 11.87 -21.31 -16.83
C GLN A 203 11.02 -20.09 -16.52
N PHE A 204 11.43 -19.36 -15.49
CA PHE A 204 10.80 -18.12 -15.05
C PHE A 204 11.73 -16.96 -15.40
N PRO A 205 11.30 -15.97 -16.20
CA PRO A 205 12.17 -14.86 -16.57
C PRO A 205 12.44 -13.95 -15.36
N LEU A 206 13.65 -13.41 -15.32
CA LEU A 206 14.06 -12.37 -14.38
C LEU A 206 14.09 -11.02 -15.11
N ILE A 207 13.79 -9.95 -14.38
CA ILE A 207 14.08 -8.58 -14.80
C ILE A 207 15.24 -8.03 -13.98
N THR A 208 15.98 -7.09 -14.57
CA THR A 208 17.13 -6.46 -13.92
C THR A 208 16.89 -4.96 -13.83
N ASN A 209 17.22 -4.35 -12.69
CA ASN A 209 17.14 -2.90 -12.52
C ASN A 209 18.46 -2.19 -12.93
N SER A 210 18.53 -0.88 -12.77
CA SER A 210 19.74 -0.09 -13.08
C SER A 210 20.95 -0.35 -12.18
N GLU A 211 20.76 -1.10 -11.08
CA GLU A 211 21.82 -1.51 -10.14
C GLU A 211 22.24 -2.96 -10.36
N ASP A 212 21.89 -3.57 -11.51
CA ASP A 212 22.13 -4.97 -11.84
C ASP A 212 21.47 -6.00 -10.87
N LYS A 213 20.54 -5.56 -10.01
CA LYS A 213 19.75 -6.44 -9.15
C LYS A 213 18.65 -7.12 -9.94
N SER A 214 18.48 -8.41 -9.69
CA SER A 214 17.53 -9.27 -10.39
C SER A 214 16.26 -9.53 -9.58
N PHE A 215 15.10 -9.46 -10.24
CA PHE A 215 13.79 -9.63 -9.61
C PHE A 215 12.91 -10.57 -10.43
N TYR A 216 12.15 -11.43 -9.77
CA TYR A 216 11.05 -12.14 -10.42
C TYR A 216 9.84 -11.21 -10.55
N PRO A 217 9.26 -11.06 -11.76
CA PRO A 217 8.09 -10.21 -11.97
C PRO A 217 6.78 -10.97 -11.67
N PHE A 218 5.86 -10.30 -10.97
CA PHE A 218 4.50 -10.75 -10.67
C PHE A 218 3.50 -9.70 -11.14
N PHE A 219 2.32 -10.11 -11.58
CA PHE A 219 1.33 -9.21 -12.16
C PHE A 219 -0.03 -9.33 -11.50
N THR A 220 -0.67 -8.20 -11.26
CA THR A 220 -2.01 -8.12 -10.65
C THR A 220 -3.13 -8.50 -11.61
N ASP A 221 -2.84 -8.50 -12.91
CA ASP A 221 -3.78 -8.78 -13.98
C ASP A 221 -3.06 -8.97 -15.32
N TRP A 222 -3.83 -9.39 -16.33
CA TRP A 222 -3.33 -9.64 -17.67
C TRP A 222 -2.86 -8.38 -18.41
N ASN A 223 -3.36 -7.18 -18.11
CA ASN A 223 -2.90 -5.96 -18.78
C ASN A 223 -1.47 -5.62 -18.35
N GLU A 224 -1.15 -5.71 -17.06
CA GLU A 224 0.23 -5.53 -16.57
C GLU A 224 1.15 -6.64 -17.10
N PHE A 225 0.67 -7.88 -17.17
CA PHE A 225 1.41 -8.98 -17.77
C PHE A 225 1.77 -8.70 -19.24
N ARG A 226 0.79 -8.24 -20.04
CA ARG A 226 0.98 -7.95 -21.48
C ARG A 226 1.84 -6.70 -21.72
N ARG A 227 1.89 -5.76 -20.79
CA ARG A 227 2.86 -4.65 -20.82
C ARG A 227 4.29 -5.16 -20.71
N PHE A 228 4.53 -6.18 -19.89
CA PHE A 228 5.82 -6.86 -19.78
C PHE A 228 6.12 -7.75 -21.00
N ASP A 229 5.16 -8.57 -21.41
CA ASP A 229 5.32 -9.53 -22.50
C ASP A 229 4.51 -9.14 -23.74
N LYS A 230 4.97 -8.07 -24.41
CA LYS A 230 4.32 -7.53 -25.62
C LYS A 230 4.31 -8.53 -26.79
N GLU A 231 5.33 -9.38 -26.84
CA GLU A 231 5.49 -10.41 -27.88
C GLU A 231 4.75 -11.71 -27.55
N GLN A 232 4.08 -11.79 -26.39
CA GLN A 232 3.30 -12.95 -25.95
C GLN A 232 4.10 -14.26 -25.93
N LYS A 233 5.36 -14.18 -25.48
CA LYS A 233 6.28 -15.32 -25.37
C LYS A 233 5.95 -16.22 -24.17
N PHE A 234 5.35 -15.65 -23.13
CA PHE A 234 5.15 -16.32 -21.85
C PHE A 234 3.70 -16.66 -21.61
N SER A 235 3.50 -17.81 -20.96
CA SER A 235 2.24 -18.18 -20.34
C SER A 235 2.14 -17.56 -18.94
N GLY A 236 0.91 -17.30 -18.47
CA GLY A 236 0.67 -16.81 -17.11
C GLY A 236 0.40 -17.96 -16.17
N ASN A 237 1.29 -18.20 -15.22
CA ASN A 237 1.08 -19.14 -14.13
C ASN A 237 0.38 -18.43 -12.96
N ILE A 238 -0.65 -19.04 -12.38
CA ILE A 238 -1.37 -18.47 -11.23
C ILE A 238 -0.63 -18.85 -9.96
N VAL A 239 -0.23 -17.84 -9.19
CA VAL A 239 0.59 -18.02 -7.98
C VAL A 239 0.02 -17.22 -6.80
N THR A 240 0.40 -17.62 -5.60
CA THR A 240 -0.06 -17.05 -4.32
C THR A 240 1.06 -16.33 -3.59
N PHE A 241 0.74 -15.70 -2.45
CA PHE A 241 1.76 -15.09 -1.60
C PHE A 241 2.78 -16.11 -1.03
N ASP A 242 2.39 -17.36 -0.80
CA ASP A 242 3.34 -18.39 -0.38
C ASP A 242 4.36 -18.73 -1.47
N ASP A 243 3.95 -18.69 -2.74
CA ASP A 243 4.87 -18.82 -3.87
C ASP A 243 5.81 -17.60 -3.96
N ILE A 244 5.31 -16.39 -3.71
CA ILE A 244 6.15 -15.18 -3.63
C ILE A 244 7.27 -15.37 -2.61
N LYS A 245 6.97 -15.88 -1.41
CA LYS A 245 7.99 -16.16 -0.38
C LYS A 245 9.03 -17.18 -0.83
N TYR A 246 8.66 -18.14 -1.69
CA TYR A 246 9.61 -19.08 -2.25
C TYR A 246 10.56 -18.42 -3.28
N PHE A 247 10.05 -17.52 -4.10
CA PHE A 247 10.83 -16.86 -5.15
C PHE A 247 11.67 -15.68 -4.64
N VAL A 248 11.23 -14.98 -3.59
CA VAL A 248 11.95 -13.80 -3.05
C VAL A 248 13.35 -14.15 -2.53
N ASP A 249 13.58 -15.40 -2.11
CA ASP A 249 14.88 -15.90 -1.62
C ASP A 249 15.82 -16.35 -2.75
N LYS A 250 15.36 -16.38 -4.00
CA LYS A 250 16.12 -16.91 -5.16
C LYS A 250 16.76 -15.82 -6.02
N SER A 251 16.55 -14.56 -5.70
CA SER A 251 17.06 -13.38 -6.40
C SER A 251 17.19 -12.21 -5.41
N ASP A 252 17.44 -10.99 -5.87
CA ASP A 252 17.55 -9.80 -5.00
C ASP A 252 16.19 -9.33 -4.44
N GLY A 253 15.10 -10.01 -4.84
CA GLY A 253 13.73 -9.77 -4.43
C GLY A 253 12.76 -10.13 -5.56
N ILE A 254 11.55 -9.63 -5.45
CA ILE A 254 10.53 -9.71 -6.50
C ILE A 254 9.98 -8.32 -6.82
N SER A 255 9.36 -8.16 -7.99
CA SER A 255 8.68 -6.92 -8.39
C SER A 255 7.24 -7.23 -8.82
N ILE A 256 6.26 -6.55 -8.22
CA ILE A 256 4.86 -6.60 -8.62
C ILE A 256 4.57 -5.41 -9.54
N ASN A 257 4.04 -5.69 -10.73
CA ASN A 257 3.78 -4.73 -11.81
C ASN A 257 4.99 -3.82 -12.12
N PRO A 258 6.12 -4.38 -12.63
CA PRO A 258 7.37 -3.64 -12.83
C PRO A 258 7.25 -2.37 -13.71
N TYR A 259 6.28 -2.34 -14.63
CA TYR A 259 6.01 -1.21 -15.52
C TYR A 259 4.79 -0.38 -15.11
N GLY A 260 4.16 -0.73 -13.99
CA GLY A 260 3.07 0.00 -13.35
C GLY A 260 3.57 0.71 -12.09
N VAL A 261 2.88 0.47 -10.96
CA VAL A 261 3.27 1.03 -9.65
C VAL A 261 4.61 0.50 -9.12
N ASN A 262 5.10 -0.64 -9.66
CA ASN A 262 6.38 -1.26 -9.34
C ASN A 262 6.65 -1.45 -7.83
N ILE A 263 5.99 -2.44 -7.22
CA ILE A 263 6.20 -2.80 -5.82
C ILE A 263 7.35 -3.80 -5.72
N THR A 264 8.51 -3.37 -5.22
CA THR A 264 9.62 -4.28 -4.93
C THR A 264 9.48 -4.86 -3.53
N LEU A 265 9.50 -6.19 -3.40
CA LEU A 265 9.49 -6.87 -2.10
C LEU A 265 10.79 -7.62 -1.86
N THR A 266 11.29 -7.50 -0.64
CA THR A 266 12.39 -8.31 -0.09
C THR A 266 11.84 -9.40 0.83
N LYS A 267 12.71 -10.34 1.24
CA LYS A 267 12.37 -11.37 2.24
C LYS A 267 11.82 -10.76 3.53
N ASP A 268 12.48 -9.72 4.05
CA ASP A 268 12.05 -9.04 5.28
C ASP A 268 10.67 -8.40 5.12
N MET A 269 10.39 -7.77 3.97
CA MET A 269 9.07 -7.21 3.67
C MET A 269 8.01 -8.30 3.63
N CYS A 270 8.30 -9.47 3.05
CA CYS A 270 7.36 -10.58 3.02
C CYS A 270 7.00 -11.07 4.43
N ASN A 271 7.97 -11.13 5.35
CA ASN A 271 7.71 -11.47 6.75
C ASN A 271 6.81 -10.44 7.45
N VAL A 272 7.02 -9.15 7.18
CA VAL A 272 6.17 -8.06 7.72
C VAL A 272 4.75 -8.14 7.15
N ILE A 273 4.61 -8.35 5.84
CA ILE A 273 3.31 -8.50 5.17
C ILE A 273 2.52 -9.67 5.77
N GLU A 274 3.16 -10.83 5.92
CA GLU A 274 2.53 -12.01 6.52
C GLU A 274 2.07 -11.77 7.96
N SER A 275 2.89 -11.07 8.75
CA SER A 275 2.55 -10.68 10.13
C SER A 275 1.31 -9.78 10.18
N VAL A 276 1.30 -8.71 9.37
CA VAL A 276 0.19 -7.74 9.30
C VAL A 276 -1.09 -8.41 8.81
N ALA A 277 -1.00 -9.25 7.78
CA ALA A 277 -2.16 -9.92 7.21
C ALA A 277 -2.79 -10.95 8.16
N LYS A 278 -1.98 -11.65 8.96
CA LYS A 278 -2.46 -12.61 9.98
C LYS A 278 -3.02 -11.95 11.24
N GLY A 279 -3.19 -10.63 11.26
CA GLY A 279 -3.72 -9.90 12.41
C GLY A 279 -2.80 -9.92 13.62
N SER A 280 -1.52 -10.30 13.44
CA SER A 280 -0.52 -9.98 14.44
C SER A 280 -0.33 -8.46 14.42
N PRO A 281 -0.30 -7.77 15.58
CA PRO A 281 0.08 -6.36 15.59
C PRO A 281 1.38 -6.25 14.81
N GLN A 282 1.38 -5.39 13.78
CA GLN A 282 2.51 -5.11 12.88
C GLN A 282 3.78 -5.38 13.66
N ASN A 283 4.42 -6.54 13.44
CA ASN A 283 5.58 -6.93 14.24
C ASN A 283 6.46 -5.71 14.22
N THR A 284 6.61 -5.04 15.38
CA THR A 284 7.56 -3.95 15.49
C THR A 284 8.83 -4.56 14.95
N VAL A 285 9.34 -4.06 13.82
CA VAL A 285 10.58 -4.60 13.26
C VAL A 285 11.66 -4.17 14.24
N ILE A 286 11.90 -4.99 15.26
CA ILE A 286 12.96 -4.80 16.22
C ILE A 286 14.24 -5.12 15.46
N LYS A 287 14.84 -4.08 14.88
CA LYS A 287 16.19 -4.18 14.35
C LYS A 287 17.14 -4.02 15.53
N GLU A 288 17.85 -5.09 15.86
CA GLU A 288 18.97 -4.96 16.79
C GLU A 288 20.07 -4.18 16.10
N GLN A 289 20.26 -2.92 16.50
CA GLN A 289 21.36 -2.09 16.04
C GLN A 289 22.43 -2.05 17.13
N ALA A 290 23.63 -2.53 16.79
CA ALA A 290 24.81 -2.24 17.58
C ALA A 290 25.24 -0.79 17.28
N ALA A 291 25.36 0.05 18.32
CA ALA A 291 25.94 1.37 18.15
C ALA A 291 27.43 1.23 17.80
N GLU A 292 27.88 1.93 16.75
CA GLU A 292 29.31 2.03 16.45
C GLU A 292 30.01 2.85 17.55
N LYS A 293 31.28 2.54 17.84
CA LYS A 293 32.00 3.09 19.00
C LYS A 293 32.09 4.63 19.04
N ASP A 294 31.84 5.31 17.92
CA ASP A 294 31.97 6.77 17.78
C ASP A 294 30.64 7.50 17.46
N THR A 295 29.49 6.81 17.52
CA THR A 295 28.19 7.46 17.30
C THR A 295 27.86 8.45 18.41
N LYS A 296 27.73 9.75 18.09
CA LYS A 296 27.25 10.77 19.01
C LYS A 296 25.73 10.90 18.92
N VAL A 297 25.05 10.81 20.06
CA VAL A 297 23.60 11.03 20.17
C VAL A 297 23.34 12.17 21.15
N MET A 298 22.27 12.93 20.91
CA MET A 298 21.78 13.95 21.84
C MET A 298 20.54 13.44 22.55
N LEU A 299 20.47 13.63 23.87
CA LEU A 299 19.34 13.21 24.69
C LEU A 299 18.68 14.42 25.33
N GLY A 300 17.36 14.54 25.17
CA GLY A 300 16.55 15.61 25.76
C GLY A 300 15.24 15.09 26.32
N GLU A 301 14.40 16.01 26.79
CA GLU A 301 12.99 15.73 27.05
C GLU A 301 12.18 16.07 25.79
N PRO A 302 11.09 15.33 25.48
CA PRO A 302 10.18 15.72 24.42
C PRO A 302 9.55 17.09 24.71
N ALA A 303 9.57 18.00 23.73
CA ALA A 303 8.91 19.30 23.86
C ALA A 303 7.39 19.15 24.10
N GLU A 304 6.79 18.14 23.47
CA GLU A 304 5.43 17.67 23.76
C GLU A 304 5.50 16.26 24.31
N TYR A 305 5.02 16.08 25.54
CA TYR A 305 5.03 14.77 26.20
C TYR A 305 3.99 13.84 25.55
N PRO A 306 4.36 12.65 25.05
CA PRO A 306 3.46 11.75 24.33
C PRO A 306 2.55 10.98 25.31
N GLN A 307 1.60 11.67 25.94
CA GLN A 307 0.78 11.14 27.04
C GLN A 307 0.07 9.83 26.68
N LYS A 308 -0.60 9.78 25.52
CA LYS A 308 -1.34 8.59 25.08
C LYS A 308 -0.45 7.37 24.89
N MET A 309 0.75 7.56 24.36
CA MET A 309 1.74 6.48 24.20
C MET A 309 2.19 5.95 25.56
N VAL A 310 2.54 6.86 26.46
CA VAL A 310 2.98 6.52 27.83
C VAL A 310 1.88 5.79 28.59
N ASP A 311 0.62 6.20 28.44
CA ASP A 311 -0.52 5.56 29.11
C ASP A 311 -0.73 4.11 28.62
N GLU A 312 -0.65 3.86 27.31
CA GLU A 312 -0.81 2.52 26.74
C GLU A 312 0.37 1.61 27.08
N ILE A 313 1.59 2.14 27.06
CA ILE A 313 2.77 1.43 27.57
C ILE A 313 2.58 1.10 29.06
N CYS A 314 2.12 2.05 29.88
CA CYS A 314 1.87 1.82 31.30
C CYS A 314 0.81 0.74 31.54
N LYS A 315 -0.25 0.67 30.73
CA LYS A 315 -1.26 -0.40 30.81
C LYS A 315 -0.63 -1.76 30.56
N TYR A 316 0.19 -1.87 29.52
CA TYR A 316 0.95 -3.10 29.24
C TYR A 316 1.94 -3.44 30.37
N LEU A 317 2.74 -2.48 30.84
CA LEU A 317 3.76 -2.73 31.86
C LEU A 317 3.17 -3.19 33.20
N LYS A 318 1.93 -2.80 33.54
CA LYS A 318 1.21 -3.30 34.72
C LYS A 318 0.93 -4.79 34.67
N THR A 319 0.77 -5.38 33.48
CA THR A 319 0.53 -6.83 33.33
C THR A 319 1.84 -7.60 33.27
N ASN A 320 2.96 -6.94 32.93
CA ASN A 320 4.26 -7.56 32.82
C ASN A 320 5.03 -7.55 34.16
N LYS A 321 5.16 -8.73 34.79
CA LYS A 321 5.87 -8.89 36.08
C LYS A 321 7.38 -8.66 35.97
N ASN A 322 7.95 -8.69 34.78
CA ASN A 322 9.38 -8.67 34.54
C ASN A 322 9.97 -7.26 34.45
N VAL A 323 9.15 -6.21 34.43
CA VAL A 323 9.60 -4.81 34.33
C VAL A 323 9.46 -4.11 35.68
N ASN A 324 10.55 -3.53 36.17
CA ASN A 324 10.62 -2.78 37.42
C ASN A 324 10.41 -1.29 37.23
N ALA A 325 10.99 -0.72 36.17
CA ALA A 325 10.86 0.69 35.83
C ALA A 325 11.06 0.94 34.33
N ALA A 326 10.49 2.02 33.81
CA ALA A 326 10.74 2.50 32.46
C ALA A 326 10.84 4.03 32.43
N TYR A 327 11.73 4.54 31.58
CA TYR A 327 12.08 5.96 31.44
C TYR A 327 11.92 6.37 29.99
N LEU A 328 11.58 7.64 29.75
CA LEU A 328 11.38 8.19 28.41
C LEU A 328 12.32 9.36 28.19
N ARG A 329 13.00 9.37 27.04
CA ARG A 329 13.78 10.51 26.54
C ARG A 329 13.49 10.73 25.06
N LEU A 330 13.75 11.94 24.59
CA LEU A 330 13.88 12.21 23.16
C LEU A 330 15.35 11.98 22.78
N MET A 331 15.59 11.20 21.75
CA MET A 331 16.92 11.00 21.18
C MET A 331 16.99 11.65 19.80
N VAL A 332 18.11 12.32 19.53
CA VAL A 332 18.46 12.81 18.20
C VAL A 332 19.76 12.13 17.76
N LYS A 333 19.69 11.42 16.64
CA LYS A 333 20.83 10.74 16.01
C LYS A 333 20.76 11.04 14.51
N ASP A 334 21.87 11.50 13.92
CA ASP A 334 21.96 11.80 12.48
C ASP A 334 20.82 12.70 11.95
N ASN A 335 20.39 13.66 12.78
CA ASN A 335 19.29 14.59 12.51
C ASN A 335 17.88 13.97 12.45
N GLU A 336 17.73 12.69 12.85
CA GLU A 336 16.44 12.03 13.05
C GLU A 336 16.06 11.99 14.55
N GLN A 337 14.77 12.16 14.84
CA GLN A 337 14.24 12.12 16.20
C GLN A 337 13.51 10.80 16.49
N SER A 338 13.76 10.24 17.66
CA SER A 338 13.06 9.06 18.17
C SER A 338 12.78 9.18 19.67
N TYR A 339 11.83 8.38 20.16
CA TYR A 339 11.62 8.21 21.60
C TYR A 339 12.51 7.08 22.09
N LEU A 340 13.45 7.41 22.97
CA LEU A 340 14.27 6.42 23.67
C LEU A 340 13.56 5.97 24.93
N ILE A 341 13.26 4.68 25.01
CA ILE A 341 12.68 4.02 26.17
C ILE A 341 13.77 3.17 26.84
N VAL A 342 14.19 3.58 28.03
CA VAL A 342 15.13 2.81 28.85
C VAL A 342 14.35 1.95 29.83
N VAL A 343 14.63 0.65 29.86
CA VAL A 343 13.81 -0.32 30.61
C VAL A 343 14.67 -1.05 31.65
N ASP A 344 14.23 -1.03 32.91
CA ASP A 344 14.70 -1.90 33.97
C ASP A 344 13.86 -3.18 33.99
N PHE A 345 14.42 -4.28 33.52
CA PHE A 345 13.71 -5.54 33.40
C PHE A 345 14.58 -6.75 33.74
N SER A 346 13.92 -7.89 33.88
CA SER A 346 14.49 -9.23 34.02
C SER A 346 13.90 -10.17 32.96
N GLY A 347 14.54 -11.30 32.68
CA GLY A 347 14.04 -12.24 31.66
C GLY A 347 14.43 -11.87 30.22
N ASP A 348 13.66 -12.33 29.24
CA ASP A 348 13.98 -12.20 27.82
C ASP A 348 13.83 -10.76 27.31
N LYS A 349 14.90 -10.22 26.73
CA LYS A 349 14.96 -8.85 26.19
C LYS A 349 13.95 -8.64 25.07
N ASN A 350 13.83 -9.61 24.15
CA ASN A 350 13.01 -9.47 22.96
C ASN A 350 11.53 -9.52 23.32
N GLU A 351 11.12 -10.38 24.26
CA GLU A 351 9.75 -10.44 24.76
C GLU A 351 9.33 -9.13 25.42
N VAL A 352 10.16 -8.58 26.31
CA VAL A 352 9.89 -7.31 26.99
C VAL A 352 9.83 -6.15 26.00
N PHE A 353 10.80 -6.04 25.10
CA PHE A 353 10.87 -4.91 24.16
C PHE A 353 9.74 -4.97 23.12
N SER A 354 9.42 -6.16 22.60
CA SER A 354 8.30 -6.34 21.66
C SER A 354 6.98 -5.94 22.27
N GLY A 355 6.73 -6.32 23.53
CA GLY A 355 5.47 -5.97 24.18
C GLY A 355 5.32 -4.47 24.44
N ILE A 356 6.40 -3.79 24.84
CA ILE A 356 6.40 -2.34 25.00
C ILE A 356 6.21 -1.66 23.63
N ALA A 357 6.90 -2.13 22.60
CA ALA A 357 6.78 -1.57 21.27
C ALA A 357 5.36 -1.72 20.71
N ASN A 358 4.74 -2.89 20.84
CA ASN A 358 3.37 -3.12 20.40
C ASN A 358 2.36 -2.19 21.09
N ALA A 359 2.60 -1.85 22.37
CA ALA A 359 1.76 -0.90 23.09
C ALA A 359 2.02 0.57 22.70
N GLY A 360 3.28 0.93 22.46
CA GLY A 360 3.69 2.33 22.26
C GLY A 360 3.67 2.80 20.81
N VAL A 361 4.12 1.98 19.87
CA VAL A 361 4.30 2.34 18.46
C VAL A 361 3.04 2.93 17.84
N PRO A 362 1.80 2.41 18.06
CA PRO A 362 0.58 3.00 17.50
C PRO A 362 0.34 4.48 17.87
N PHE A 363 0.94 4.95 18.96
CA PHE A 363 0.73 6.28 19.52
C PHE A 363 1.99 7.16 19.46
N SER A 364 3.00 6.75 18.69
CA SER A 364 4.28 7.46 18.58
C SER A 364 4.27 8.69 17.66
N ASN A 365 3.13 8.99 17.03
CA ASN A 365 2.96 10.10 16.08
C ASN A 365 4.06 10.10 14.99
N GLY A 366 4.33 8.92 14.43
CA GLY A 366 5.30 8.74 13.34
C GLY A 366 6.77 8.66 13.76
N LYS A 367 7.10 8.86 15.04
CA LYS A 367 8.49 8.69 15.54
C LYS A 367 8.81 7.22 15.81
N TYR A 368 10.07 6.85 15.66
CA TYR A 368 10.58 5.54 16.08
C TYR A 368 10.64 5.42 17.60
N LEU A 369 10.56 4.18 18.10
CA LEU A 369 10.85 3.84 19.50
C LEU A 369 12.17 3.08 19.57
N ASP A 370 13.15 3.65 20.25
CA ASP A 370 14.42 2.99 20.54
C ASP A 370 14.40 2.41 21.95
N PHE A 371 14.99 1.22 22.12
CA PHE A 371 14.97 0.49 23.39
C PHE A 371 16.35 0.18 23.89
N VAL A 372 16.61 0.50 25.15
CA VAL A 372 17.90 0.22 25.81
C VAL A 372 17.66 -0.39 27.20
N PRO A 373 18.38 -1.47 27.57
CA PRO A 373 18.35 -1.97 28.94
C PRO A 373 18.99 -0.97 29.91
N LEU A 374 18.35 -0.72 31.05
CA LEU A 374 18.93 0.09 32.14
C LEU A 374 20.26 -0.50 32.65
N SER A 375 20.46 -1.82 32.52
CA SER A 375 21.70 -2.48 32.92
C SER A 375 22.93 -2.05 32.07
N SER A 376 22.72 -1.53 30.87
CA SER A 376 23.79 -1.07 29.97
C SER A 376 24.40 0.26 30.41
N SER A 377 25.69 0.49 30.08
CA SER A 377 26.38 1.75 30.40
C SER A 377 25.67 2.96 29.79
N PHE A 378 25.22 2.84 28.53
CA PHE A 378 24.46 3.89 27.87
C PHE A 378 23.10 4.14 28.55
N GLY A 379 22.35 3.07 28.88
CA GLY A 379 21.06 3.17 29.55
C GLY A 379 21.14 3.88 30.90
N LYS A 380 22.17 3.59 31.72
CA LYS A 380 22.41 4.28 33.00
C LYS A 380 22.66 5.78 32.81
N GLY A 381 23.51 6.14 31.84
CA GLY A 381 23.81 7.54 31.55
C GLY A 381 22.60 8.30 30.96
N ALA A 382 21.79 7.62 30.14
CA ALA A 382 20.63 8.23 29.49
C ALA A 382 19.51 8.64 30.47
N VAL A 383 19.46 8.04 31.66
CA VAL A 383 18.42 8.30 32.67
C VAL A 383 18.96 8.96 33.94
N GLU A 384 20.20 9.44 33.92
CA GLU A 384 20.76 10.19 35.04
C GLU A 384 19.90 11.45 35.30
N ASN A 385 19.37 11.57 36.51
CA ASN A 385 18.43 12.63 36.92
C ASN A 385 17.08 12.66 36.17
N VAL A 386 16.64 11.53 35.60
CA VAL A 386 15.35 11.40 34.91
C VAL A 386 14.40 10.56 35.76
N GLU A 387 13.18 11.04 35.98
CA GLU A 387 12.16 10.26 36.68
C GLU A 387 11.55 9.17 35.77
N PRO A 388 11.31 7.96 36.30
CA PRO A 388 10.65 6.92 35.52
C PRO A 388 9.16 7.26 35.31
N PHE A 389 8.67 7.14 34.08
CA PHE A 389 7.24 7.25 33.80
C PHE A 389 6.46 6.03 34.30
N TYR A 390 7.14 4.90 34.48
CA TYR A 390 6.59 3.68 35.07
C TYR A 390 7.50 3.16 36.16
N LYS A 391 6.94 2.85 37.34
CA LYS A 391 7.63 2.14 38.42
C LYS A 391 6.69 1.10 39.02
N LYS A 392 7.14 -0.15 39.08
CA LYS A 392 6.38 -1.26 39.67
C LYS A 392 6.13 -0.97 41.16
N LYS A 393 4.87 -0.96 41.58
CA LYS A 393 4.52 -0.84 43.00
C LYS A 393 4.95 -2.12 43.73
N LYS A 394 5.85 -2.00 44.70
CA LYS A 394 6.10 -3.07 45.67
C LYS A 394 4.95 -3.05 46.68
N PHE A 395 4.11 -4.08 46.69
CA PHE A 395 3.20 -4.30 47.80
C PHE A 395 4.05 -4.64 49.03
N GLY A 396 4.18 -3.68 49.95
CA GLY A 396 4.73 -3.93 51.28
C GLY A 396 3.69 -4.67 52.11
N ILE A 397 4.07 -5.85 52.62
CA ILE A 397 3.48 -6.41 53.83
C ILE A 397 3.87 -5.44 54.95
N PHE A 398 2.94 -4.58 55.35
CA PHE A 398 3.02 -3.96 56.66
C PHE A 398 2.25 -4.89 57.62
N GLY A 399 3.00 -5.50 58.53
CA GLY A 399 2.45 -6.06 59.76
C GLY A 399 2.16 -4.98 60.79
#